data_AF-A0AAJ1TQW5-F1
#
_entry.id   AF-A0AAJ1TQW5-F1
#
_cell.length_a   1.000
_cell.length_b   1.000
_cell.length_c   1.000
_cell.angle_alpha   90.00
_cell.angle_beta   90.00
_cell.angle_gamma   90.00
#
_symmetry.space_group_name_H-M   'P 1'
#
loop_
_entity.id
_entity.type
_entity.pdbx_description
1 polymer ?
#
loop_
_entity_poly.entity_id
_entity_poly.type
_entity_poly.pdbx_seq_one_letter_code
_entity_poly.pdbx_strand_id
1 'polypeptide(L)' 'MIVDTLCIPSDGLVQLTYEAIADHEDVIVNIESQTGRFFPLDEIPWSKLAFPSTEKILKQCIN' A
#
# COMPACT_ATOMS: atom_id res chain seq x y z
N MET A 1 2.31 -12.49 -6.93
CA MET A 1 2.58 -13.50 -5.86
C MET A 1 2.22 -12.88 -4.52
N ILE A 2 1.71 -13.63 -3.54
CA ILE A 2 1.51 -13.09 -2.18
C ILE A 2 2.90 -12.88 -1.55
N VAL A 3 3.16 -11.68 -1.04
CA VAL A 3 4.45 -11.31 -0.43
C VAL A 3 4.37 -11.21 1.09
N ASP A 4 3.18 -10.99 1.65
CA ASP A 4 2.97 -11.00 3.10
C ASP A 4 1.52 -11.37 3.45
N THR A 5 1.30 -11.83 4.68
CA THR A 5 -0.01 -12.09 5.27
C THR A 5 -0.06 -11.59 6.70
N LEU A 6 -0.99 -10.67 6.98
CA LEU A 6 -1.21 -10.12 8.31
C LEU A 6 -2.58 -10.53 8.85
N CYS A 7 -2.60 -11.23 9.99
CA CYS A 7 -3.83 -11.51 10.71
C CYS A 7 -4.12 -10.38 11.71
N ILE A 8 -5.34 -9.84 11.69
CA ILE A 8 -5.81 -8.79 12.59
C ILE A 8 -7.07 -9.32 13.32
N PRO A 9 -6.89 -10.13 14.38
CA PRO A 9 -8.01 -10.80 15.06
C PRO A 9 -9.02 -9.85 15.70
N SER A 10 -8.58 -8.67 16.16
CA SER A 10 -9.45 -7.65 16.76
C SER A 10 -10.57 -7.21 15.84
N ASP A 11 -10.28 -7.23 14.53
CA ASP A 11 -11.18 -6.73 13.49
C ASP A 11 -11.83 -7.90 12.73
N GLY A 12 -11.46 -9.15 13.06
CA GLY A 12 -11.87 -10.34 12.34
C GLY A 12 -11.33 -10.39 10.90
N LEU A 13 -10.17 -9.79 10.65
CA LEU A 13 -9.63 -9.61 9.30
C LEU A 13 -8.32 -10.38 9.07
N VAL A 14 -8.13 -10.81 7.83
CA VAL A 14 -6.84 -11.28 7.30
C VAL A 14 -6.52 -10.42 6.08
N GLN A 15 -5.37 -9.77 6.09
CA GLN A 15 -4.87 -8.95 5.00
C GLN A 15 -3.82 -9.73 4.21
N LEU A 16 -4.00 -9.82 2.90
CA LEU A 16 -3.07 -10.43 1.97
C LEU A 16 -2.40 -9.35 1.13
N THR A 17 -1.07 -9.31 1.12
CA THR A 17 -0.31 -8.34 0.35
C THR A 17 0.22 -8.99 -0.92
N TYR A 18 0.06 -8.28 -2.04
CA TYR A 18 0.58 -8.68 -3.34
C TYR A 18 1.48 -7.59 -3.88
N GLU A 19 2.59 -7.99 -4.50
CA GLU A 19 3.34 -7.11 -5.37
C GLU A 19 2.64 -7.04 -6.74
N ALA A 20 2.48 -5.82 -7.24
CA ALA A 20 1.89 -5.52 -8.53
C ALA A 20 2.77 -4.53 -9.28
N ILE A 21 2.91 -4.73 -10.59
CA ILE A 21 3.63 -3.84 -11.49
C ILE A 21 2.59 -3.12 -12.34
N ALA A 22 2.67 -1.79 -12.38
CA ALA A 22 1.79 -1.00 -13.23
C ALA A 22 2.17 -1.19 -14.71
N ASP A 23 1.18 -1.49 -15.56
CA ASP A 23 1.40 -1.64 -17.00
C ASP A 23 1.66 -0.27 -17.67
N HIS A 24 1.03 0.78 -17.15
CA HIS A 24 1.16 2.17 -17.61
C HIS A 24 1.25 3.14 -16.43
N GLU A 25 1.81 4.33 -16.65
CA GLU A 25 1.96 5.38 -15.62
C GLU A 25 0.77 6.37 -15.56
N ASP A 26 -0.31 6.09 -16.28
CA ASP A 26 -1.52 6.91 -16.22
C ASP A 26 -2.28 6.69 -14.91
N VAL A 27 -2.48 7.75 -14.14
CA VAL A 27 -3.22 7.68 -12.87
C VAL A 27 -4.64 8.21 -13.05
N ILE A 28 -5.62 7.31 -12.96
CA ILE A 28 -7.04 7.65 -12.97
C ILE A 28 -7.57 7.62 -11.54
N VAL A 29 -8.03 8.77 -11.06
CA VAL A 29 -8.58 8.94 -9.71
C VAL A 29 -10.10 8.75 -9.75
N ASN A 30 -10.64 7.83 -8.95
CA ASN A 30 -12.07 7.58 -8.84
C ASN A 30 -12.72 8.41 -7.70
N ILE A 31 -14.02 8.24 -7.47
CA ILE A 31 -14.78 8.99 -6.44
C ILE A 31 -14.31 8.71 -4.99
N GLU A 32 -13.63 7.59 -4.75
CA GLU A 32 -13.16 7.19 -3.41
C GLU A 32 -11.84 7.87 -3.04
N SER A 33 -11.15 8.46 -4.02
CA SER A 33 -9.82 9.05 -3.85
C SER A 33 -9.84 10.55 -4.19
N GLN A 34 -9.17 11.35 -3.36
CA GLN A 34 -8.99 12.78 -3.66
C GLN A 34 -7.83 13.01 -4.63
N THR A 35 -6.78 12.19 -4.55
CA THR A 35 -5.56 12.29 -5.37
C THR A 35 -4.97 10.90 -5.58
N GLY A 36 -4.20 10.75 -6.66
CA GLY A 36 -3.37 9.57 -6.92
C GLY A 36 -2.09 9.99 -7.63
N ARG A 37 -0.96 9.38 -7.28
CA ARG A 37 0.33 9.61 -7.92
C ARG A 37 1.31 8.48 -7.60
N PHE A 38 2.33 8.34 -8.44
CA PHE A 38 3.53 7.57 -8.11
C PHE A 38 4.41 8.37 -7.15
N PHE A 39 5.13 7.66 -6.28
CA PHE A 39 6.09 8.22 -5.34
C PHE A 39 7.45 7.58 -5.58
N PRO A 40 8.52 8.39 -5.70
CA PRO A 40 9.87 7.90 -5.41
C PRO A 40 9.93 7.29 -4.00
N LEU A 41 10.78 6.27 -3.81
CA LEU A 41 10.85 5.52 -2.55
C LEU A 41 11.22 6.39 -1.34
N ASP A 42 12.07 7.38 -1.56
CA ASP A 42 12.51 8.36 -0.57
C ASP A 42 11.50 9.48 -0.31
N GLU A 43 10.49 9.62 -1.17
CA GLU A 43 9.43 10.62 -1.05
C GLU A 43 8.12 10.06 -0.46
N ILE A 44 8.10 8.79 -0.05
CA ILE A 44 6.91 8.18 0.56
C ILE A 44 6.55 8.95 1.85
N PRO A 45 5.32 9.48 1.97
CA PRO A 45 4.90 10.29 3.11
C PRO A 45 4.49 9.40 4.28
N TRP A 46 5.47 8.69 4.88
CA TRP A 46 5.26 7.67 5.91
C TRP A 46 4.32 8.11 7.05
N SER A 47 4.47 9.35 7.54
CA SER A 47 3.65 9.91 8.63
C SER A 47 2.20 10.24 8.24
N LYS A 48 1.85 10.18 6.95
CA LYS A 48 0.50 10.47 6.42
C LYS A 48 -0.23 9.22 5.94
N LEU A 49 0.33 8.03 6.12
CA LEU A 49 -0.34 6.78 5.77
C LEU A 49 -1.56 6.58 6.68
N ALA A 50 -2.69 6.18 6.08
CA ALA A 50 -3.95 6.03 6.80
C ALA A 50 -3.94 4.87 7.80
N PHE A 51 -3.19 3.80 7.49
CA PHE A 51 -3.14 2.60 8.31
C PHE A 51 -1.69 2.26 8.71
N PRO A 52 -1.43 1.98 10.01
CA PRO A 52 -0.11 1.53 10.45
C PRO A 52 0.36 0.23 9.78
N SER A 53 -0.58 -0.64 9.41
CA SER A 53 -0.26 -1.88 8.68
C SER A 53 0.35 -1.60 7.31
N THR A 54 -0.11 -0.55 6.61
CA THR A 54 0.42 -0.15 5.30
C THR A 54 1.90 0.23 5.38
N GLU A 55 2.32 0.97 6.40
CA GLU A 55 3.73 1.33 6.60
C GLU A 55 4.62 0.10 6.75
N LYS A 56 4.22 -0.83 7.63
CA LYS A 56 4.94 -2.07 7.88
C LYS A 56 5.13 -2.88 6.59
N ILE A 57 4.06 -3.01 5.81
CA ILE A 57 4.05 -3.77 4.57
C ILE A 57 4.94 -3.12 3.51
N LEU A 58 4.77 -1.81 3.27
CA LEU A 58 5.58 -1.10 2.29
C LEU A 58 7.08 -1.18 2.62
N LYS A 59 7.46 -1.07 3.90
CA LYS A 59 8.85 -1.21 4.33
C LYS A 59 9.42 -2.62 4.10
N GLN A 60 8.60 -3.67 4.09
CA GLN A 60 9.07 -5.00 3.75
C GLN A 60 9.33 -5.17 2.25
N CYS A 61 8.52 -4.52 1.40
CA CYS A 61 8.68 -4.62 -0.06
C CYS A 61 9.84 -3.77 -0.62
N ILE A 62 10.33 -2.79 0.12
CA ILE A 62 11.35 -1.83 -0.34
C ILE A 62 12.79 -2.25 0.08
N ASN A 63 12.94 -3.23 0.97
CA ASN A 63 14.23 -3.80 1.39
C ASN A 63 14.62 -5.02 0.54
#